data_AF-A0A4Y2HX69-F1
#
_entry.id   AF-A0A4Y2HX69-F1
#
_cell.length_a   1.000
_cell.length_b   1.000
_cell.length_c   1.000
_cell.angle_alpha   90.00
_cell.angle_beta   90.00
_cell.angle_gamma   90.00
#
_symmetry.space_group_name_H-M   'P 1'
#
loop_
_entity.id
_entity.type
_entity.pdbx_description
1 polymer ?
#
loop_
_entity_poly.entity_id
_entity_poly.type
_entity_poly.pdbx_seq_one_letter_code
_entity_poly.pdbx_strand_id
1 'polypeptide(L)'
;MALVSGVGALTKQQVDRLHSIQRIFLLKFTRAYRTTSTSVLNTLTGIPPLHVVAKTEFIKFRIWAGHANLCTDILGNIQLDNNISIKNIPSSSKFVILNETISNADFEVYTDGSRIEDETGFAVCILQENNNIENHLYKLKSHNSVFQAELAAIHCAANWAASKNVSINIHTDSLSSIAAIKSASARSSFVNNIKQDLVKIKHLVGLSWVKAHVGIQGNELADQQAKLATTTGVDTIIPAPRSYVKRILNKLMIKEWNDYWRQYNSTSGARVREYLEHVSPKFLIHSKFLIFFLSGHGPFPFYLCRFKILDSPLCVCGQVGDADHYTFSCSLTQKFHLVKPADAHKRAWFQNLINNSQALNKLKEAFRISGDVCDSLTQAV
;
A
#
# COMPACT_ATOMS: atom_id res chain seq x y z
N MET A 1 -22.27 -8.88 -1.73
CA MET A 1 -22.01 -8.19 -0.44
C MET A 1 -22.33 -6.72 -0.61
N ALA A 2 -23.51 -6.32 -0.11
CA ALA A 2 -23.95 -4.93 -0.08
C ALA A 2 -22.91 -4.09 0.67
N LEU A 3 -22.38 -3.06 0.01
CA LEU A 3 -21.58 -2.03 0.65
C LEU A 3 -22.47 -1.37 1.71
N VAL A 4 -22.00 -1.40 2.96
CA VAL A 4 -22.51 -0.70 4.15
C VAL A 4 -23.41 0.50 3.78
N SER A 5 -24.72 0.28 3.76
CA SER A 5 -25.71 1.33 3.57
C SER A 5 -25.87 2.08 4.89
N GLY A 6 -25.11 3.15 5.09
CA GLY A 6 -25.43 4.18 6.09
C GLY A 6 -24.27 4.67 6.98
N VAL A 7 -23.19 3.91 7.17
CA VAL A 7 -22.08 4.36 8.03
C VAL A 7 -21.15 5.29 7.24
N GLY A 8 -21.08 6.57 7.65
CA GLY A 8 -20.20 7.55 7.01
C GLY A 8 -20.68 7.99 5.63
N ALA A 9 -21.96 7.85 5.34
CA ALA A 9 -22.55 8.31 4.09
C ALA A 9 -22.47 9.84 4.01
N LEU A 10 -21.76 10.33 3.00
CA LEU A 10 -21.70 11.76 2.69
C LEU A 10 -22.92 12.13 1.85
N THR A 11 -23.52 13.29 2.13
CA THR A 11 -24.57 13.84 1.28
C THR A 11 -23.98 14.22 -0.09
N LYS A 12 -24.83 14.29 -1.12
CA LYS A 12 -24.40 14.75 -2.45
C LYS A 12 -23.68 16.11 -2.38
N GLN A 13 -24.22 17.05 -1.60
CA GLN A 13 -23.61 18.37 -1.40
C GLN A 13 -22.20 18.29 -0.78
N GLN A 14 -21.98 17.39 0.18
CA GLN A 14 -20.67 17.18 0.78
C GLN A 14 -19.68 16.56 -0.21
N VAL A 15 -20.13 15.58 -1.00
CA VAL A 15 -19.33 14.96 -2.07
C VAL A 15 -18.93 16.01 -3.11
N ASP A 16 -19.87 16.83 -3.57
CA ASP A 16 -19.63 17.89 -4.57
C ASP A 16 -18.65 18.94 -4.04
N ARG A 17 -18.72 19.30 -2.75
CA ARG A 17 -17.78 20.22 -2.10
C ARG A 17 -16.37 19.62 -2.05
N LEU A 18 -16.23 18.37 -1.62
CA LEU A 18 -14.93 17.67 -1.59
C LEU A 18 -14.32 17.55 -2.99
N HIS A 19 -15.16 17.22 -3.98
CA HIS A 19 -14.75 17.14 -5.38
C HIS A 19 -14.25 18.49 -5.91
N SER A 20 -14.93 19.59 -5.56
CA SER A 20 -14.54 20.95 -5.94
C SER A 20 -13.21 21.39 -5.31
N ILE A 21 -12.99 21.06 -4.04
CA ILE A 21 -11.73 21.33 -3.34
C ILE A 21 -10.59 20.54 -3.99
N GLN A 22 -10.78 19.23 -4.19
CA GLN A 22 -9.76 18.37 -4.77
C GLN A 22 -9.41 18.76 -6.21
N ARG A 23 -10.41 19.22 -6.98
CA ARG A 23 -10.24 19.68 -8.36
C ARG A 23 -9.18 20.77 -8.50
N ILE A 24 -9.19 21.75 -7.60
CA ILE A 24 -8.22 22.86 -7.63
C ILE A 24 -6.79 22.32 -7.49
N PHE A 25 -6.59 21.43 -6.51
CA PHE A 25 -5.30 20.78 -6.29
C PHE A 25 -4.87 19.95 -7.50
N LEU A 26 -5.73 19.06 -8.00
CA LEU A 26 -5.40 18.15 -9.10
C LEU A 26 -5.07 18.91 -10.39
N LEU A 27 -5.81 19.98 -10.73
CA LEU A 27 -5.50 20.79 -11.91
C LEU A 27 -4.14 21.47 -11.82
N LYS A 28 -3.82 22.06 -10.66
CA LYS A 28 -2.50 22.70 -10.43
C LYS A 28 -1.36 21.69 -10.44
N PHE A 29 -1.56 20.55 -9.78
CA PHE A 29 -0.59 19.48 -9.67
C PHE A 29 -0.27 18.85 -11.03
N THR A 30 -1.30 18.62 -11.85
CA THR A 30 -1.15 17.93 -13.15
C THR A 30 -0.87 18.87 -14.32
N ARG A 31 -1.17 20.16 -14.18
CA ARG A 31 -1.18 21.16 -15.27
C ARG A 31 -2.10 20.74 -16.44
N ALA A 32 -3.14 19.95 -16.15
CA ALA A 32 -4.14 19.57 -17.12
C ALA A 32 -5.06 20.75 -17.48
N TYR A 33 -5.77 20.63 -18.60
CA TYR A 33 -6.78 21.63 -18.99
C TYR A 33 -7.88 21.73 -17.93
N ARG A 34 -8.41 22.95 -17.71
CA ARG A 34 -9.48 23.24 -16.74
C ARG A 34 -10.77 22.44 -16.95
N THR A 35 -10.94 21.83 -18.11
CA THR A 35 -12.07 21.00 -18.54
C THR A 35 -11.85 19.52 -18.25
N THR A 36 -10.62 19.10 -17.94
CA THR A 36 -10.30 17.72 -17.59
C THR A 36 -11.07 17.35 -16.34
N SER A 37 -11.78 16.23 -16.38
CA SER A 37 -12.62 15.82 -15.25
C SER A 37 -11.74 15.45 -14.04
N THR A 38 -12.23 15.74 -12.84
CA THR A 38 -11.51 15.41 -11.61
C THR A 38 -11.36 13.89 -11.49
N SER A 39 -12.38 13.10 -11.82
CA SER A 39 -12.32 11.64 -11.81
C SER A 39 -11.22 11.07 -12.72
N VAL A 40 -11.03 11.65 -13.92
CA VAL A 40 -9.89 11.27 -14.78
C VAL A 40 -8.58 11.61 -14.09
N LEU A 41 -8.43 12.83 -13.55
CA LEU A 41 -7.21 13.22 -12.86
C LEU A 41 -6.93 12.35 -11.62
N ASN A 42 -7.95 11.95 -10.87
CA ASN A 42 -7.82 10.99 -9.76
C ASN A 42 -7.19 9.69 -10.26
N THR A 43 -7.80 9.06 -11.27
CA THR A 43 -7.34 7.78 -11.85
C THR A 43 -5.91 7.88 -12.35
N LEU A 44 -5.59 8.96 -13.06
CA LEU A 44 -4.29 9.16 -13.67
C LEU A 44 -3.19 9.47 -12.63
N THR A 45 -3.49 10.27 -11.61
CA THR A 45 -2.53 10.62 -10.55
C THR A 45 -2.39 9.54 -9.48
N GLY A 46 -3.25 8.53 -9.48
CA GLY A 46 -3.30 7.55 -8.40
C GLY A 46 -3.80 8.12 -7.06
N ILE A 47 -4.40 9.30 -7.09
CA ILE A 47 -4.94 9.98 -5.90
C ILE A 47 -6.44 9.65 -5.83
N PRO A 48 -6.93 8.94 -4.79
CA PRO A 48 -8.34 8.59 -4.70
C PRO A 48 -9.24 9.83 -4.53
N PRO A 49 -10.51 9.77 -4.94
CA PRO A 49 -11.47 10.85 -4.68
C PRO A 49 -11.60 11.13 -3.18
N LEU A 50 -11.60 12.41 -2.80
CA LEU A 50 -11.62 12.80 -1.38
C LEU A 50 -12.80 12.24 -0.59
N HIS A 51 -13.97 12.08 -1.22
CA HIS A 51 -15.14 11.50 -0.56
C HIS A 51 -14.94 10.02 -0.21
N VAL A 52 -14.23 9.25 -1.06
CA VAL A 52 -13.88 7.85 -0.78
C VAL A 52 -12.85 7.76 0.36
N VAL A 53 -11.85 8.66 0.36
CA VAL A 53 -10.86 8.76 1.44
C VAL A 53 -11.52 9.15 2.76
N ALA A 54 -12.39 10.17 2.75
CA ALA A 54 -13.08 10.66 3.93
C ALA A 54 -13.94 9.57 4.58
N LYS A 55 -14.68 8.80 3.78
CA LYS A 55 -15.45 7.64 4.27
C LYS A 55 -14.55 6.58 4.90
N THR A 56 -13.42 6.26 4.26
CA THR A 56 -12.45 5.28 4.77
C THR A 56 -11.83 5.73 6.10
N GLU A 57 -11.44 7.00 6.20
CA GLU A 57 -10.90 7.59 7.43
C GLU A 57 -11.95 7.69 8.54
N PHE A 58 -13.22 7.93 8.21
CA PHE A 58 -14.31 7.89 9.17
C PHE A 58 -14.51 6.48 9.76
N ILE A 59 -14.51 5.45 8.91
CA ILE A 59 -14.58 4.05 9.37
C ILE A 59 -13.38 3.73 10.27
N LYS A 60 -12.17 4.13 9.86
CA LYS A 60 -10.96 3.97 10.66
C LYS A 60 -11.09 4.64 12.04
N PHE A 61 -11.55 5.88 12.07
CA PHE A 61 -11.79 6.62 13.31
C PHE A 61 -12.77 5.85 14.23
N ARG A 62 -13.88 5.36 13.69
CA ARG A 62 -14.86 4.59 14.45
C ARG A 62 -14.31 3.29 15.04
N ILE A 63 -13.46 2.58 14.30
CA ILE A 63 -12.79 1.37 14.78
C ILE A 63 -11.89 1.71 15.99
N TRP A 64 -11.14 2.81 15.92
CA TRP A 64 -10.16 3.14 16.97
C TRP A 64 -10.71 3.92 18.17
N ALA A 65 -11.79 4.69 17.98
CA ALA A 65 -12.42 5.47 19.04
C ALA A 65 -13.41 4.66 19.90
N GLY A 66 -13.45 3.33 19.75
CA GLY A 66 -14.25 2.44 20.61
C GLY A 66 -15.64 2.07 20.08
N HIS A 67 -15.97 2.44 18.84
CA HIS A 67 -17.23 2.04 18.18
C HIS A 67 -17.03 0.82 17.26
N ALA A 68 -16.17 -0.12 17.66
CA ALA A 68 -15.82 -1.31 16.86
C ALA A 68 -17.03 -2.24 16.62
N ASN A 69 -17.96 -2.31 17.57
CA ASN A 69 -19.21 -3.11 17.48
C ASN A 69 -20.08 -2.71 16.28
N LEU A 70 -19.92 -1.49 15.77
CA LEU A 70 -20.64 -0.98 14.59
C LEU A 70 -19.85 -1.19 13.28
N CYS A 71 -18.77 -1.97 13.30
CA CYS A 71 -17.93 -2.34 12.14
C CYS A 71 -17.69 -3.87 12.06
N THR A 72 -18.51 -4.67 12.74
CA THR A 72 -18.49 -6.15 12.67
C THR A 72 -18.65 -6.65 11.24
N ASP A 73 -19.40 -5.97 10.39
CA ASP A 73 -19.53 -6.32 8.96
C ASP A 73 -18.20 -6.20 8.18
N ILE A 74 -17.25 -5.40 8.69
CA ILE A 74 -15.96 -5.14 8.05
C ILE A 74 -14.87 -6.03 8.64
N LEU A 75 -14.85 -6.15 9.97
CA LEU A 75 -13.77 -6.83 10.71
C LEU A 75 -14.16 -8.21 11.24
N GLY A 76 -15.44 -8.59 11.19
CA GLY A 76 -15.96 -9.74 11.92
C GLY A 76 -15.79 -9.59 13.43
N ASN A 77 -15.80 -10.73 14.14
CA ASN A 77 -15.55 -10.82 15.58
C ASN A 77 -14.03 -10.92 15.90
N ILE A 78 -13.20 -10.15 15.20
CA ILE A 78 -11.74 -10.19 15.39
C ILE A 78 -11.34 -9.30 16.56
N GLN A 79 -10.61 -9.87 17.52
CA GLN A 79 -9.99 -9.11 18.61
C GLN A 79 -8.83 -8.26 18.07
N LEU A 80 -8.93 -6.94 18.19
CA LEU A 80 -7.87 -6.02 17.76
C LEU A 80 -6.86 -5.73 18.87
N ASP A 81 -5.62 -5.46 18.47
CA ASP A 81 -4.64 -4.85 19.35
C ASP A 81 -5.00 -3.38 19.57
N ASN A 82 -4.82 -2.92 20.81
CA ASN A 82 -5.22 -1.60 21.23
C ASN A 82 -4.00 -0.73 21.53
N ASN A 83 -4.20 0.59 21.51
CA ASN A 83 -3.15 1.48 21.96
C ASN A 83 -3.30 1.79 23.44
N ILE A 84 -2.20 1.69 24.16
CA ILE A 84 -2.05 2.24 25.51
C ILE A 84 -1.49 3.66 25.39
N SER A 85 -2.04 4.58 26.19
CA SER A 85 -1.44 5.90 26.39
C SER A 85 -0.04 5.73 26.99
N ILE A 86 0.97 6.42 26.44
CA ILE A 86 2.35 6.35 26.95
C ILE A 86 2.44 6.76 28.43
N LYS A 87 1.52 7.62 28.88
CA LYS A 87 1.42 8.05 30.28
C LYS A 87 1.01 6.91 31.22
N ASN A 88 0.30 5.91 30.70
CA ASN A 88 -0.22 4.78 31.47
C ASN A 88 0.74 3.57 31.44
N ILE A 89 1.87 3.66 30.74
CA ILE A 89 2.89 2.60 30.72
C ILE A 89 3.77 2.79 31.96
N PRO A 90 3.96 1.76 32.82
CA PRO A 90 4.86 1.85 33.96
C PRO A 90 6.30 2.22 33.55
N SER A 91 6.97 3.08 34.32
CA SER A 91 8.33 3.51 33.99
C SER A 91 9.32 2.34 33.87
N SER A 92 9.15 1.30 34.69
CA SER A 92 9.96 0.08 34.66
C SER A 92 9.81 -0.75 33.38
N SER A 93 8.72 -0.58 32.62
CA SER A 93 8.48 -1.27 31.35
C SER A 93 8.55 -0.34 30.14
N LYS A 94 8.79 0.96 30.33
CA LYS A 94 9.06 1.89 29.22
C LYS A 94 10.37 1.53 28.53
N PHE A 95 11.45 1.41 29.28
CA PHE A 95 12.76 1.10 28.73
C PHE A 95 13.17 -0.31 29.16
N VAL A 96 13.10 -1.26 28.22
CA VAL A 96 13.54 -2.63 28.46
C VAL A 96 14.91 -2.79 27.85
N ILE A 97 15.91 -2.96 28.71
CA ILE A 97 17.27 -3.35 28.33
C ILE A 97 17.43 -4.80 28.79
N LEU A 98 17.61 -5.69 27.83
CA LEU A 98 18.09 -7.04 28.07
C LEU A 98 19.58 -7.06 27.76
N ASN A 99 20.32 -7.92 28.48
CA ASN A 99 21.69 -8.21 28.10
C ASN A 99 21.69 -8.86 26.71
N GLU A 100 22.72 -8.60 25.91
CA GLU A 100 22.83 -9.25 24.59
C GLU A 100 22.99 -10.77 24.75
N THR A 101 23.77 -11.19 25.76
CA THR A 101 23.96 -12.58 26.14
C THR A 101 24.05 -12.74 27.65
N ILE A 102 23.75 -13.94 28.13
CA ILE A 102 24.03 -14.43 29.48
C ILE A 102 25.21 -15.39 29.38
N SER A 103 26.23 -15.14 30.19
CA SER A 103 27.39 -16.03 30.29
C SER A 103 26.96 -17.38 30.86
N ASN A 104 27.41 -18.47 30.22
CA ASN A 104 27.06 -19.84 30.61
C ASN A 104 25.55 -20.08 30.66
N ALA A 105 24.80 -19.55 29.68
CA ALA A 105 23.40 -19.86 29.53
C ALA A 105 23.18 -21.37 29.35
N ASP A 106 22.08 -21.90 29.87
CA ASP A 106 21.76 -23.33 29.78
C ASP A 106 21.43 -23.74 28.33
N PHE A 107 20.81 -22.84 27.55
CA PHE A 107 20.41 -23.08 26.17
C PHE A 107 20.61 -21.89 25.24
N GLU A 108 20.85 -22.20 23.98
CA GLU A 108 20.84 -21.25 22.87
C GLU A 108 19.52 -21.40 22.11
N VAL A 109 18.77 -20.32 21.96
CA VAL A 109 17.41 -20.35 21.41
C VAL A 109 17.34 -19.47 20.17
N TYR A 110 16.94 -20.04 19.04
CA TYR A 110 16.73 -19.31 17.79
C TYR A 110 15.25 -19.15 17.53
N THR A 111 14.85 -17.95 17.11
CA THR A 111 13.44 -17.62 16.89
C THR A 111 13.24 -16.99 15.52
N ASP A 112 12.16 -17.33 14.84
CA ASP A 112 11.78 -16.70 13.58
C ASP A 112 10.26 -16.65 13.41
N GLY A 113 9.78 -15.67 12.63
CA GLY A 113 8.38 -15.47 12.28
C GLY A 113 8.19 -15.45 10.76
N SER A 114 7.37 -16.34 10.23
CA SER A 114 7.13 -16.42 8.80
C SER A 114 5.70 -16.07 8.40
N ARG A 115 5.55 -15.56 7.18
CA ARG A 115 4.27 -15.42 6.49
C ARG A 115 4.40 -15.90 5.06
N ILE A 116 3.61 -16.90 4.72
CA ILE A 116 3.49 -17.43 3.35
C ILE A 116 2.06 -17.17 2.91
N GLU A 117 1.91 -16.41 1.82
CA GLU A 117 0.61 -15.92 1.33
C GLU A 117 -0.16 -15.15 2.44
N ASP A 118 -1.24 -15.73 2.96
CA ASP A 118 -2.02 -15.19 4.07
C ASP A 118 -1.92 -16.02 5.35
N GLU A 119 -1.13 -17.09 5.39
CA GLU A 119 -0.86 -17.87 6.59
C GLU A 119 0.37 -17.32 7.32
N THR A 120 0.31 -17.23 8.64
CA THR A 120 1.38 -16.69 9.48
C THR A 120 1.70 -17.67 10.58
N GLY A 121 2.97 -17.84 10.90
CA GLY A 121 3.42 -18.74 11.96
C GLY A 121 4.76 -18.30 12.52
N PHE A 122 5.13 -18.83 13.68
CA PHE A 122 6.43 -18.59 14.26
C PHE A 122 6.98 -19.88 14.87
N ALA A 123 8.31 -19.91 15.03
CA ALA A 123 9.00 -21.01 15.64
C ALA A 123 10.01 -20.57 16.70
N VAL A 124 10.23 -21.46 17.65
CA VAL A 124 11.27 -21.38 18.68
C VAL A 124 12.05 -22.68 18.64
N CYS A 125 13.34 -22.60 18.34
CA CYS A 125 14.26 -23.73 18.26
C CYS A 125 15.24 -23.67 19.42
N ILE A 126 15.21 -24.68 20.29
CA ILE A 126 16.02 -24.74 21.51
C ILE A 126 17.19 -25.68 21.24
N LEU A 127 18.41 -25.16 21.43
CA LEU A 127 19.64 -25.89 21.22
C LEU A 127 20.43 -25.99 22.52
N GLN A 128 21.03 -27.16 22.74
CA GLN A 128 22.00 -27.42 23.81
C GLN A 128 23.27 -27.96 23.17
N GLU A 129 24.42 -27.35 23.45
CA GLU A 129 25.72 -27.75 22.85
C GLU A 129 25.66 -27.85 21.32
N ASN A 130 25.00 -26.88 20.67
CA ASN A 130 24.72 -26.83 19.21
C ASN A 130 23.83 -27.94 18.64
N ASN A 131 23.30 -28.82 19.48
CA ASN A 131 22.32 -29.82 19.05
C ASN A 131 20.91 -29.29 19.26
N ASN A 132 20.07 -29.42 18.24
CA ASN A 132 18.64 -29.10 18.36
C ASN A 132 17.94 -30.14 19.24
N ILE A 133 17.37 -29.71 20.37
CA ILE A 133 16.73 -30.59 21.34
C ILE A 133 15.20 -30.51 21.30
N GLU A 134 14.65 -29.32 21.02
CA GLU A 134 13.21 -29.07 21.10
C GLU A 134 12.82 -27.94 20.15
N ASN A 135 11.71 -28.11 19.43
CA ASN A 135 11.16 -27.11 18.53
C ASN A 135 9.69 -26.86 18.87
N HIS A 136 9.31 -25.59 19.02
CA HIS A 136 7.92 -25.18 19.17
C HIS A 136 7.47 -24.41 17.94
N LEU A 137 6.39 -24.90 17.32
CA LEU A 137 5.82 -24.31 16.10
C LEU A 137 4.39 -23.88 16.39
N TYR A 138 4.10 -22.61 16.14
CA TYR A 138 2.79 -22.03 16.38
C TYR A 138 2.24 -21.35 15.15
N LYS A 139 0.99 -21.69 14.83
CA LYS A 139 0.25 -21.11 13.72
C LYS A 139 -0.58 -19.93 14.23
N LEU A 140 -0.39 -18.77 13.61
CA LEU A 140 -1.17 -17.56 13.89
C LEU A 140 -2.31 -17.40 12.90
N LYS A 141 -3.24 -16.48 13.19
CA LYS A 141 -4.35 -16.19 12.28
C LYS A 141 -3.87 -15.34 11.10
N SER A 142 -4.59 -15.44 9.98
CA SER A 142 -4.21 -14.80 8.70
C SER A 142 -4.13 -13.26 8.73
N HIS A 143 -4.70 -12.67 9.77
CA HIS A 143 -4.65 -11.23 10.03
C HIS A 143 -3.35 -10.78 10.72
N ASN A 144 -2.58 -11.68 11.33
CA ASN A 144 -1.34 -11.33 12.02
C ASN A 144 -0.21 -11.01 11.04
N SER A 145 0.75 -10.20 11.46
CA SER A 145 1.91 -9.83 10.64
C SER A 145 3.17 -10.59 11.03
N VAL A 146 4.14 -10.68 10.11
CA VAL A 146 5.51 -11.19 10.42
C VAL A 146 6.07 -10.56 11.69
N PHE A 147 6.01 -9.23 11.82
CA PHE A 147 6.44 -8.53 13.03
C PHE A 147 5.79 -9.05 14.34
N GLN A 148 4.53 -9.48 14.31
CA GLN A 148 3.88 -10.05 15.49
C GLN A 148 4.33 -11.49 15.73
N ALA A 149 4.56 -12.25 14.66
CA ALA A 149 5.10 -13.62 14.72
C ALA A 149 6.50 -13.61 15.36
N GLU A 150 7.39 -12.73 14.90
CA GLU A 150 8.72 -12.51 15.48
C GLU A 150 8.68 -12.19 16.97
N LEU A 151 7.84 -11.22 17.36
CA LEU A 151 7.68 -10.85 18.77
C LEU A 151 7.07 -11.96 19.61
N ALA A 152 6.11 -12.70 19.06
CA ALA A 152 5.50 -13.85 19.73
C ALA A 152 6.51 -14.98 19.93
N ALA A 153 7.44 -15.20 18.99
CA ALA A 153 8.52 -16.16 19.12
C ALA A 153 9.46 -15.82 20.28
N ILE A 154 9.89 -14.55 20.37
CA ILE A 154 10.70 -14.06 21.49
C ILE A 154 9.93 -14.23 22.83
N HIS A 155 8.65 -13.87 22.87
CA HIS A 155 7.83 -14.01 24.07
C HIS A 155 7.67 -15.48 24.47
N CYS A 156 7.48 -16.37 23.50
CA CYS A 156 7.37 -17.81 23.72
C CYS A 156 8.67 -18.40 24.29
N ALA A 157 9.81 -18.08 23.68
CA ALA A 157 11.13 -18.49 24.19
C ALA A 157 11.36 -18.03 25.64
N ALA A 158 11.02 -16.78 25.92
CA ALA A 158 11.17 -16.22 27.25
C ALA A 158 10.24 -16.90 28.28
N ASN A 159 8.98 -17.18 27.92
CA ASN A 159 8.04 -17.92 28.76
C ASN A 159 8.47 -19.38 28.97
N TRP A 160 9.06 -20.01 27.96
CA TRP A 160 9.64 -21.35 28.08
C TRP A 160 10.76 -21.35 29.13
N ALA A 161 11.72 -20.42 29.04
CA ALA A 161 12.79 -20.27 30.00
C ALA A 161 12.27 -20.04 31.43
N ALA A 162 11.27 -19.16 31.58
CA ALA A 162 10.62 -18.91 32.85
C ALA A 162 9.96 -20.17 33.44
N SER A 163 9.28 -20.96 32.62
CA SER A 163 8.58 -22.18 33.05
C SER A 163 9.54 -23.30 33.50
N LYS A 164 10.73 -23.35 32.91
CA LYS A 164 11.79 -24.31 33.25
C LYS A 164 12.74 -23.78 34.32
N ASN A 165 12.67 -22.48 34.61
CA ASN A 165 13.62 -21.76 35.47
C ASN A 165 15.08 -21.95 35.01
N VAL A 166 15.31 -21.77 33.71
CA VAL A 166 16.63 -21.89 33.06
C VAL A 166 17.02 -20.58 32.40
N SER A 167 18.32 -20.39 32.20
CA SER A 167 18.90 -19.26 31.49
C SER A 167 19.05 -19.57 30.00
N ILE A 168 18.68 -18.62 29.14
CA ILE A 168 18.74 -18.76 27.69
C ILE A 168 19.32 -17.54 27.00
N ASN A 169 19.94 -17.76 25.84
CA ASN A 169 20.30 -16.72 24.89
C ASN A 169 19.35 -16.80 23.67
N ILE A 170 18.50 -15.79 23.49
CA ILE A 170 17.60 -15.69 22.35
C ILE A 170 18.31 -14.97 21.19
N HIS A 171 18.34 -15.61 20.03
CA HIS A 171 18.84 -15.08 18.77
C HIS A 171 17.69 -14.88 17.79
N THR A 172 17.51 -13.65 17.34
CA THR A 172 16.50 -13.28 16.33
C THR A 172 17.16 -12.45 15.25
N ASP A 173 16.74 -12.60 14.00
CA ASP A 173 17.16 -11.71 12.92
C ASP A 173 16.25 -10.47 12.76
N SER A 174 15.20 -10.36 13.58
CA SER A 174 14.27 -9.24 13.57
C SER A 174 14.75 -8.06 14.41
N LEU A 175 15.57 -7.19 13.79
CA LEU A 175 15.91 -5.87 14.36
C LEU A 175 14.67 -5.06 14.73
N SER A 176 13.57 -5.23 13.99
CA SER A 176 12.32 -4.53 14.26
C SER A 176 11.69 -4.93 15.60
N SER A 177 11.75 -6.22 15.96
CA SER A 177 11.28 -6.73 17.25
C SER A 177 12.14 -6.23 18.40
N ILE A 178 13.47 -6.29 18.26
CA ILE A 178 14.41 -5.76 19.26
C ILE A 178 14.19 -4.25 19.47
N ALA A 179 14.05 -3.48 18.39
CA ALA A 179 13.78 -2.04 18.47
C ALA A 179 12.44 -1.74 19.14
N ALA A 180 11.40 -2.55 18.88
CA ALA A 180 10.10 -2.40 19.53
C ALA A 180 10.15 -2.68 21.04
N ILE A 181 10.89 -3.72 21.45
CA ILE A 181 11.12 -4.05 22.88
C ILE A 181 11.88 -2.91 23.57
N LYS A 182 12.94 -2.38 22.95
CA LYS A 182 13.74 -1.26 23.50
C LYS A 182 12.98 0.09 23.48
N SER A 183 11.94 0.24 22.66
CA SER A 183 11.24 1.52 22.49
C SER A 183 10.42 1.95 23.71
N ALA A 184 10.73 3.13 24.26
CA ALA A 184 9.92 3.79 25.29
C ALA A 184 8.56 4.31 24.80
N SER A 185 8.37 4.39 23.48
CA SER A 185 7.17 4.95 22.84
C SER A 185 6.25 3.89 22.23
N ALA A 186 6.50 2.61 22.46
CA ALA A 186 5.63 1.53 21.98
C ALA A 186 4.21 1.74 22.51
N ARG A 187 3.23 1.93 21.61
CA ARG A 187 1.82 2.14 22.00
C ARG A 187 0.99 0.86 21.96
N SER A 188 1.42 -0.16 21.23
CA SER A 188 0.72 -1.45 21.11
C SER A 188 0.60 -2.13 22.47
N SER A 189 -0.61 -2.54 22.86
CA SER A 189 -0.82 -3.33 24.08
C SER A 189 -0.08 -4.66 24.00
N PHE A 190 -0.15 -5.33 22.84
CA PHE A 190 0.58 -6.57 22.59
C PHE A 190 2.09 -6.42 22.88
N VAL A 191 2.74 -5.40 22.31
CA VAL A 191 4.18 -5.14 22.55
C VAL A 191 4.46 -4.84 24.02
N ASN A 192 3.63 -4.02 24.67
CA ASN A 192 3.86 -3.65 26.07
C ASN A 192 3.66 -4.81 27.04
N ASN A 193 2.75 -5.75 26.76
CA ASN A 193 2.59 -6.95 27.57
C ASN A 193 3.84 -7.83 27.49
N ILE A 194 4.37 -8.07 26.29
CA ILE A 194 5.63 -8.81 26.09
C ILE A 194 6.77 -8.14 26.86
N LYS A 195 6.89 -6.81 26.75
CA LYS A 195 7.90 -6.04 27.49
C LYS A 195 7.79 -6.22 29.00
N GLN A 196 6.58 -6.21 29.55
CA GLN A 196 6.37 -6.41 30.99
C GLN A 196 6.81 -7.80 31.44
N ASP A 197 6.54 -8.83 30.64
CA ASP A 197 6.96 -10.19 30.96
C ASP A 197 8.47 -10.34 30.85
N LEU A 198 9.09 -9.83 29.78
CA LEU A 198 10.55 -9.84 29.62
C LEU A 198 11.28 -9.15 30.79
N VAL A 199 10.73 -8.04 31.32
CA VAL A 199 11.32 -7.36 32.49
C VAL A 199 11.35 -8.25 33.74
N LYS A 200 10.33 -9.09 33.96
CA LYS A 200 10.26 -9.98 35.13
C LYS A 200 11.34 -11.05 35.08
N ILE A 201 11.70 -11.50 33.89
CA ILE A 201 12.64 -12.62 33.66
C ILE A 201 13.95 -12.18 33.01
N LYS A 202 14.27 -10.88 33.06
CA LYS A 202 15.47 -10.30 32.44
C LYS A 202 16.80 -10.92 32.89
N HIS A 203 16.81 -11.60 34.02
CA HIS A 203 17.98 -12.29 34.58
C HIS A 203 18.19 -13.69 33.97
N LEU A 204 17.17 -14.25 33.31
CA LEU A 204 17.19 -15.55 32.63
C LEU A 204 17.32 -15.42 31.11
N VAL A 205 17.16 -14.24 30.53
CA VAL A 205 17.08 -14.07 29.08
C VAL A 205 18.11 -13.06 28.55
N GLY A 206 19.03 -13.54 27.73
CA GLY A 206 19.79 -12.73 26.78
C GLY A 206 19.00 -12.55 25.47
N LEU A 207 19.15 -11.40 24.80
CA LEU A 207 18.52 -11.14 23.51
C LEU A 207 19.53 -10.48 22.56
N SER A 208 19.93 -11.23 21.54
CA SER A 208 20.91 -10.80 20.53
C SER A 208 20.30 -10.79 19.13
N TRP A 209 20.89 -9.96 18.26
CA TRP A 209 20.56 -9.96 16.83
C TRP A 209 21.53 -10.82 16.05
N VAL A 210 21.01 -11.66 15.17
CA VAL A 210 21.79 -12.44 14.21
C VAL A 210 21.44 -12.04 12.78
N LYS A 211 22.39 -12.17 11.85
CA LYS A 211 22.14 -11.82 10.46
C LYS A 211 21.35 -12.93 9.76
N ALA A 212 20.26 -12.57 9.09
CA ALA A 212 19.48 -13.49 8.28
C ALA A 212 20.28 -14.05 7.09
N HIS A 213 20.05 -15.32 6.76
CA HIS A 213 20.52 -16.00 5.53
C HIS A 213 22.03 -15.96 5.27
N VAL A 214 22.84 -16.20 6.30
CA VAL A 214 24.32 -16.27 6.17
C VAL A 214 24.94 -17.59 6.66
N GLY A 215 24.18 -18.68 6.77
CA GLY A 215 24.74 -19.98 7.19
C GLY A 215 24.73 -20.22 8.69
N ILE A 216 24.05 -19.39 9.50
CA ILE A 216 23.93 -19.65 10.95
C ILE A 216 22.90 -20.77 11.14
N GLN A 217 23.39 -21.98 11.43
CA GLN A 217 22.58 -23.21 11.48
C GLN A 217 21.31 -23.07 12.32
N GLY A 218 21.39 -22.49 13.52
CA GLY A 218 20.22 -22.27 14.38
C GLY A 218 19.19 -21.30 13.78
N ASN A 219 19.64 -20.23 13.11
CA ASN A 219 18.75 -19.26 12.46
C ASN A 219 18.10 -19.86 11.22
N GLU A 220 18.84 -20.64 10.43
CA GLU A 220 18.29 -21.35 9.27
C GLU A 220 17.27 -22.40 9.69
N LEU A 221 17.52 -23.11 10.79
CA LEU A 221 16.55 -24.01 11.38
C LEU A 221 15.28 -23.25 11.81
N ALA A 222 15.42 -22.14 12.52
CA ALA A 222 14.28 -21.32 12.94
C ALA A 222 13.45 -20.83 11.75
N ASP A 223 14.10 -20.33 10.68
CA ASP A 223 13.43 -19.92 9.43
C ASP A 223 12.65 -21.08 8.76
N GLN A 224 13.25 -22.27 8.70
CA GLN A 224 12.57 -23.46 8.18
C GLN A 224 11.38 -23.86 9.05
N GLN A 225 11.54 -23.87 10.37
CA GLN A 225 10.46 -24.24 11.30
C GLN A 225 9.35 -23.20 11.31
N ALA A 226 9.64 -21.90 11.18
CA ALA A 226 8.65 -20.84 11.14
C ALA A 226 7.81 -20.89 9.85
N LYS A 227 8.44 -21.23 8.71
CA LYS A 227 7.73 -21.54 7.46
C LYS A 227 6.81 -22.73 7.61
N LEU A 228 7.29 -23.82 8.23
CA LEU A 228 6.47 -25.00 8.52
C LEU A 228 5.31 -24.68 9.48
N ALA A 229 5.54 -23.83 10.47
CA ALA A 229 4.54 -23.41 11.45
C ALA A 229 3.34 -22.69 10.82
N THR A 230 3.47 -22.09 9.63
CA THR A 230 2.35 -21.47 8.90
C THR A 230 1.25 -22.48 8.55
N THR A 231 1.59 -23.77 8.38
CA THR A 231 0.63 -24.82 7.98
C THR A 231 0.42 -25.87 9.05
N THR A 232 1.47 -26.30 9.75
CA THR A 232 1.40 -27.41 10.73
C THR A 232 1.58 -26.98 12.19
N GLY A 233 1.77 -25.69 12.46
CA GLY A 233 1.95 -25.19 13.82
C GLY A 233 0.69 -25.31 14.67
N VAL A 234 0.86 -25.33 15.99
CA VAL A 234 -0.27 -25.33 16.94
C VAL A 234 -1.00 -23.98 16.85
N ASP A 235 -2.31 -24.02 16.64
CA ASP A 235 -3.15 -22.82 16.56
C ASP A 235 -2.98 -21.93 17.80
N THR A 236 -2.58 -20.68 17.58
CA THR A 236 -2.35 -19.67 18.61
C THR A 236 -3.06 -18.39 18.23
N ILE A 237 -3.71 -17.78 19.22
CA ILE A 237 -4.50 -16.56 19.03
C ILE A 237 -3.76 -15.40 19.68
N ILE A 238 -3.40 -14.41 18.86
CA ILE A 238 -2.92 -13.10 19.31
C ILE A 238 -3.78 -12.02 18.63
N PRO A 239 -3.93 -10.83 19.24
CA PRO A 239 -4.80 -9.80 18.69
C PRO A 239 -4.34 -9.32 17.31
N ALA A 240 -5.29 -8.95 16.45
CA ALA A 240 -4.99 -8.46 15.12
C ALA A 240 -4.29 -7.09 15.16
N PRO A 241 -3.24 -6.88 14.35
CA PRO A 241 -2.46 -5.67 14.40
C PRO A 241 -3.19 -4.52 13.69
N ARG A 242 -2.83 -3.28 14.02
CA ARG A 242 -3.41 -2.10 13.32
C ARG A 242 -3.15 -2.09 11.82
N SER A 243 -2.04 -2.67 11.40
CA SER A 243 -1.68 -2.84 9.99
C SER A 243 -2.71 -3.69 9.24
N TYR A 244 -3.36 -4.66 9.91
CA TYR A 244 -4.44 -5.46 9.34
C TYR A 244 -5.66 -4.61 9.02
N VAL A 245 -6.11 -3.80 9.97
CA VAL A 245 -7.23 -2.86 9.77
C VAL A 245 -6.90 -1.91 8.61
N LYS A 246 -5.69 -1.33 8.59
CA LYS A 246 -5.25 -0.46 7.49
C LYS A 246 -5.29 -1.19 6.13
N ARG A 247 -4.85 -2.46 6.08
CA ARG A 247 -4.89 -3.29 4.87
C ARG A 247 -6.32 -3.53 4.38
N ILE A 248 -7.26 -3.87 5.27
CA ILE A 248 -8.67 -4.05 4.91
C ILE A 248 -9.27 -2.74 4.38
N LEU A 249 -9.07 -1.65 5.11
CA LEU A 249 -9.63 -0.35 4.74
C LEU A 249 -9.09 0.13 3.40
N ASN A 250 -7.80 -0.09 3.11
CA ASN A 250 -7.24 0.20 1.79
C ASN A 250 -7.88 -0.66 0.70
N LYS A 251 -8.11 -1.96 0.93
CA LYS A 251 -8.82 -2.83 -0.04
C LYS A 251 -10.24 -2.32 -0.31
N LEU A 252 -10.97 -1.92 0.73
CA LEU A 252 -12.32 -1.35 0.60
C LEU A 252 -12.30 -0.02 -0.15
N MET A 253 -11.36 0.87 0.17
CA MET A 253 -11.19 2.17 -0.51
C MET A 253 -10.93 1.99 -2.02
N ILE A 254 -10.02 1.08 -2.38
CA ILE A 254 -9.72 0.80 -3.80
C ILE A 254 -10.92 0.16 -4.51
N LYS A 255 -11.68 -0.71 -3.83
CA LYS A 255 -12.92 -1.28 -4.39
C LYS A 255 -13.95 -0.18 -4.67
N GLU A 256 -14.25 0.65 -3.67
CA GLU A 256 -15.22 1.74 -3.82
C GLU A 256 -14.79 2.76 -4.87
N TRP A 257 -13.50 3.08 -4.94
CA TRP A 257 -12.97 3.94 -6.00
C TRP A 257 -13.09 3.29 -7.39
N ASN A 258 -12.84 1.99 -7.54
CA ASN A 258 -13.07 1.28 -8.80
C ASN A 258 -14.54 1.31 -9.20
N ASP A 259 -15.46 1.07 -8.26
CA ASP A 259 -16.90 1.11 -8.52
C ASP A 259 -17.33 2.51 -8.99
N TYR A 260 -16.85 3.56 -8.30
CA TYR A 260 -17.05 4.95 -8.70
C TYR A 260 -16.49 5.25 -10.10
N TRP A 261 -15.29 4.76 -10.41
CA TRP A 261 -14.64 4.96 -11.72
C TRP A 261 -15.38 4.26 -12.86
N ARG A 262 -15.89 3.05 -12.64
CA ARG A 262 -16.64 2.29 -13.65
C ARG A 262 -17.97 2.95 -13.99
N GLN A 263 -18.64 3.52 -12.99
CA GLN A 263 -19.92 4.22 -13.17
C GLN A 263 -19.75 5.63 -13.79
N TYR A 264 -18.54 6.18 -13.79
CA TYR A 264 -18.28 7.51 -14.31
C TYR A 264 -18.43 7.58 -15.84
N ASN A 265 -19.51 8.19 -16.32
CA ASN A 265 -19.81 8.31 -17.74
C ASN A 265 -19.37 9.66 -18.32
N SER A 266 -18.24 9.69 -19.03
CA SER A 266 -17.82 10.82 -19.87
C SER A 266 -16.95 10.31 -21.02
N THR A 267 -16.87 11.05 -22.12
CA THR A 267 -16.01 10.69 -23.27
C THR A 267 -14.56 10.52 -22.85
N SER A 268 -14.03 11.46 -22.05
CA SER A 268 -12.66 11.36 -21.51
C SER A 268 -12.48 10.17 -20.58
N GLY A 269 -13.48 9.83 -19.77
CA GLY A 269 -13.46 8.67 -18.88
C GLY A 269 -13.48 7.35 -19.66
N ALA A 270 -14.32 7.26 -20.70
CA ALA A 270 -14.38 6.11 -21.60
C ALA A 270 -13.03 5.89 -22.29
N ARG A 271 -12.43 6.94 -22.84
CA ARG A 271 -11.12 6.88 -23.48
C ARG A 271 -10.03 6.42 -22.50
N VAL A 272 -9.97 6.99 -21.29
CA VAL A 272 -8.98 6.56 -20.27
C VAL A 272 -9.15 5.08 -19.94
N ARG A 273 -10.39 4.57 -19.86
CA ARG A 273 -10.66 3.14 -19.55
C ARG A 273 -10.17 2.16 -20.61
N GLU A 274 -10.02 2.58 -21.86
CA GLU A 274 -9.42 1.75 -22.90
C GLU A 274 -7.95 1.40 -22.60
N TYR A 275 -7.25 2.31 -21.92
CA TYR A 275 -5.84 2.16 -21.54
C TYR A 275 -5.66 1.75 -20.07
N LEU A 276 -6.61 2.15 -19.19
CA LEU A 276 -6.60 1.97 -17.74
C LEU A 276 -7.98 1.57 -17.22
N GLU A 277 -8.25 0.27 -17.21
CA GLU A 277 -9.56 -0.28 -16.77
C GLU A 277 -9.80 -0.09 -15.27
N HIS A 278 -8.75 -0.19 -14.46
CA HIS A 278 -8.84 -0.14 -13.00
C HIS A 278 -8.02 1.02 -12.44
N VAL A 279 -8.52 1.56 -11.33
CA VAL A 279 -7.80 2.58 -10.57
C VAL A 279 -6.63 1.93 -9.83
N SER A 280 -5.57 2.70 -9.60
CA SER A 280 -4.40 2.25 -8.88
C SER A 280 -3.88 3.40 -8.01
N PRO A 281 -3.35 3.15 -6.81
CA PRO A 281 -2.64 4.17 -6.05
C PRO A 281 -1.26 4.51 -6.64
N LYS A 282 -0.85 3.86 -7.74
CA LYS A 282 0.38 4.19 -8.46
C LYS A 282 0.21 5.53 -9.16
N PHE A 283 1.21 6.40 -9.01
CA PHE A 283 1.29 7.65 -9.76
C PHE A 283 1.70 7.35 -11.21
N LEU A 284 0.75 7.40 -12.15
CA LEU A 284 0.98 6.98 -13.54
C LEU A 284 1.44 8.13 -14.46
N ILE A 285 1.31 9.38 -14.04
CA ILE A 285 1.53 10.55 -14.89
C ILE A 285 2.70 11.40 -14.42
N HIS A 286 3.88 11.09 -14.92
CA HIS A 286 5.07 11.94 -14.79
C HIS A 286 5.12 13.05 -15.87
N SER A 287 4.13 13.13 -16.77
CA SER A 287 4.11 14.08 -17.89
C SER A 287 2.69 14.52 -18.25
N LYS A 288 2.45 15.85 -18.37
CA LYS A 288 1.14 16.39 -18.80
C LYS A 288 0.70 15.89 -20.18
N PHE A 289 1.64 15.52 -21.04
CA PHE A 289 1.35 15.01 -22.38
C PHE A 289 0.65 13.64 -22.35
N LEU A 290 0.92 12.82 -21.34
CA LEU A 290 0.15 11.58 -21.13
C LEU A 290 -1.31 11.89 -20.78
N ILE A 291 -1.57 12.95 -20.01
CA ILE A 291 -2.94 13.40 -19.74
C ILE A 291 -3.61 13.83 -21.03
N PHE A 292 -2.91 14.59 -21.88
CA PHE A 292 -3.47 15.06 -23.15
C PHE A 292 -3.86 13.88 -24.04
N PHE A 293 -3.00 12.88 -24.15
CA PHE A 293 -3.28 11.67 -24.91
C PHE A 293 -4.48 10.90 -24.33
N LEU A 294 -4.47 10.62 -23.03
CA LEU A 294 -5.47 9.75 -22.39
C LEU A 294 -6.84 10.41 -22.25
N SER A 295 -6.87 11.71 -21.92
CA SER A 295 -8.14 12.45 -21.81
C SER A 295 -8.67 12.94 -23.15
N GLY A 296 -7.80 13.03 -24.18
CA GLY A 296 -8.10 13.73 -25.42
C GLY A 296 -8.16 15.25 -25.27
N HIS A 297 -7.84 15.80 -24.09
CA HIS A 297 -7.86 17.23 -23.81
C HIS A 297 -6.45 17.79 -23.92
N GLY A 298 -6.19 18.54 -24.97
CA GLY A 298 -4.87 19.09 -25.24
C GLY A 298 -4.95 20.16 -26.32
N PRO A 299 -3.81 20.68 -26.77
CA PRO A 299 -3.77 21.67 -27.83
C PRO A 299 -3.97 20.97 -29.19
N PHE A 300 -5.20 20.49 -29.43
CA PHE A 300 -5.59 19.74 -30.61
C PHE A 300 -6.75 20.47 -31.30
N PRO A 301 -6.74 20.66 -32.64
CA PRO A 301 -7.83 21.34 -33.34
C PRO A 301 -9.21 20.79 -33.01
N PHE A 302 -9.37 19.46 -33.01
CA PHE A 302 -10.63 18.79 -32.67
C PHE A 302 -11.13 19.17 -31.27
N TYR A 303 -10.22 19.26 -30.29
CA TYR A 303 -10.58 19.59 -28.92
C TYR A 303 -10.86 21.09 -28.74
N LEU A 304 -10.02 21.97 -29.31
CA LEU A 304 -10.17 23.43 -29.17
C LEU A 304 -11.38 23.98 -29.94
N CYS A 305 -11.76 23.36 -31.06
CA CYS A 305 -12.95 23.71 -31.82
C CYS A 305 -14.24 23.57 -30.99
N ARG A 306 -14.32 22.59 -30.08
CA ARG A 306 -15.47 22.42 -29.16
C ARG A 306 -15.68 23.61 -28.23
N PHE A 307 -14.65 24.44 -28.02
CA PHE A 307 -14.70 25.64 -27.21
C PHE A 307 -14.74 26.94 -28.03
N LYS A 308 -14.92 26.83 -29.36
CA LYS A 308 -14.91 27.97 -30.29
C LYS A 308 -13.61 28.79 -30.22
N ILE A 309 -12.50 28.14 -29.88
CA ILE A 309 -11.16 28.74 -29.94
C ILE A 309 -10.62 28.66 -31.37
N LEU A 310 -10.99 27.58 -32.08
CA LEU A 310 -10.71 27.38 -33.51
C LEU A 310 -12.01 27.11 -34.25
N ASP A 311 -12.11 27.56 -35.49
CA ASP A 311 -13.31 27.39 -36.31
C ASP A 311 -13.44 26.00 -36.94
N SER A 312 -12.33 25.23 -36.98
CA SER A 312 -12.28 23.92 -37.62
C SER A 312 -11.66 22.86 -36.69
N PRO A 313 -12.20 21.63 -36.67
CA PRO A 313 -11.61 20.50 -35.94
C PRO A 313 -10.43 19.85 -36.68
N LEU A 314 -10.09 20.34 -37.88
CA LEU A 314 -9.11 19.72 -38.76
C LEU A 314 -7.69 20.19 -38.47
N CYS A 315 -6.73 19.28 -38.62
CA CYS A 315 -5.32 19.58 -38.77
C CYS A 315 -5.07 20.22 -40.15
N VAL A 316 -3.97 20.98 -40.29
CA VAL A 316 -3.54 21.55 -41.56
C VAL A 316 -3.25 20.51 -42.64
N CYS A 317 -3.05 19.23 -42.27
CA CYS A 317 -2.96 18.12 -43.22
C CYS A 317 -4.33 17.61 -43.73
N GLY A 318 -5.44 18.25 -43.34
CA GLY A 318 -6.80 17.94 -43.80
C GLY A 318 -7.54 16.84 -43.03
N GLN A 319 -6.89 16.18 -42.06
CA GLN A 319 -7.51 15.13 -41.23
C GLN A 319 -8.02 15.70 -39.90
N VAL A 320 -8.87 14.95 -39.18
CA VAL A 320 -9.32 15.35 -37.83
C VAL A 320 -8.12 15.48 -36.90
N GLY A 321 -7.91 16.68 -36.36
CA GLY A 321 -6.75 16.99 -35.53
C GLY A 321 -6.98 16.60 -34.07
N ASP A 322 -6.99 15.31 -33.76
CA ASP A 322 -7.11 14.78 -32.40
C ASP A 322 -5.80 14.15 -31.88
N ALA A 323 -5.81 13.71 -30.61
CA ALA A 323 -4.63 13.13 -29.98
C ALA A 323 -4.11 11.88 -30.72
N ASP A 324 -4.99 11.04 -31.27
CA ASP A 324 -4.59 9.81 -31.97
C ASP A 324 -3.95 10.13 -33.31
N HIS A 325 -4.50 11.09 -34.05
CA HIS A 325 -3.95 11.57 -35.30
C HIS A 325 -2.50 12.05 -35.13
N TYR A 326 -2.24 12.96 -34.19
CA TYR A 326 -0.88 13.45 -33.94
C TYR A 326 0.07 12.38 -33.40
N THR A 327 -0.45 11.37 -32.68
CA THR A 327 0.37 10.29 -32.12
C THR A 327 0.75 9.23 -33.16
N PHE A 328 -0.14 8.94 -34.12
CA PHE A 328 -0.05 7.73 -34.93
C PHE A 328 0.03 7.96 -36.45
N SER A 329 -0.45 9.08 -36.98
CA SER A 329 -0.63 9.20 -38.45
C SER A 329 -0.47 10.59 -39.07
N CYS A 330 -0.30 11.65 -38.29
CA CYS A 330 -0.15 13.00 -38.83
C CYS A 330 1.16 13.17 -39.61
N SER A 331 1.08 13.71 -40.84
CA SER A 331 2.26 13.97 -41.67
C SER A 331 3.26 14.94 -41.00
N LEU A 332 2.77 15.89 -40.20
CA LEU A 332 3.61 16.86 -39.48
C LEU A 332 4.44 16.21 -38.36
N THR A 333 3.96 15.08 -37.81
CA THR A 333 4.60 14.39 -36.69
C THR A 333 5.23 13.06 -37.09
N GLN A 334 5.46 12.83 -38.38
CA GLN A 334 5.93 11.54 -38.93
C GLN A 334 7.19 10.99 -38.23
N LYS A 335 8.14 11.86 -37.87
CA LYS A 335 9.38 11.48 -37.16
C LYS A 335 9.12 10.98 -35.72
N PHE A 336 7.96 11.29 -35.16
CA PHE A 336 7.58 11.05 -33.78
C PHE A 336 6.43 10.05 -33.63
N HIS A 337 6.01 9.39 -34.70
CA HIS A 337 4.94 8.40 -34.62
C HIS A 337 5.27 7.28 -33.64
N LEU A 338 4.26 6.92 -32.86
CA LEU A 338 4.22 5.66 -32.12
C LEU A 338 3.45 4.63 -32.95
N VAL A 339 3.69 3.35 -32.70
CA VAL A 339 2.89 2.28 -33.32
C VAL A 339 1.51 2.28 -32.67
N LYS A 340 0.46 2.40 -33.49
CA LYS A 340 -0.92 2.33 -33.01
C LYS A 340 -1.21 0.91 -32.50
N PRO A 341 -1.63 0.72 -31.24
CA PRO A 341 -1.97 -0.60 -30.74
C PRO A 341 -3.31 -1.08 -31.32
N ALA A 342 -3.43 -2.40 -31.51
CA ALA A 342 -4.75 -3.02 -31.67
C ALA A 342 -5.56 -2.87 -30.36
N ASP A 343 -6.89 -2.89 -30.44
CA ASP A 343 -7.76 -2.63 -29.29
C ASP A 343 -7.49 -3.57 -28.11
N ALA A 344 -7.25 -4.86 -28.38
CA ALA A 344 -6.90 -5.85 -27.36
C ALA A 344 -5.56 -5.56 -26.64
N HIS A 345 -4.69 -4.75 -27.24
CA HIS A 345 -3.34 -4.47 -26.74
C HIS A 345 -3.15 -3.04 -26.22
N LYS A 346 -4.19 -2.19 -26.22
CA LYS A 346 -4.11 -0.80 -25.72
C LYS A 346 -3.52 -0.70 -24.31
N ARG A 347 -3.90 -1.61 -23.41
CA ARG A 347 -3.43 -1.64 -22.02
C ARG A 347 -1.95 -1.97 -21.91
N ALA A 348 -1.51 -3.05 -22.57
CA ALA A 348 -0.10 -3.45 -22.60
C ALA A 348 0.77 -2.37 -23.26
N TRP A 349 0.28 -1.80 -24.37
CA TRP A 349 0.92 -0.68 -25.04
C TRP A 349 1.10 0.52 -24.12
N PHE A 350 0.07 0.88 -23.33
CA PHE A 350 0.16 1.99 -22.40
C PHE A 350 1.17 1.73 -21.27
N GLN A 351 1.21 0.51 -20.72
CA GLN A 351 2.21 0.13 -19.71
C GLN A 351 3.64 0.21 -20.28
N ASN A 352 3.84 -0.15 -21.55
CA ASN A 352 5.13 0.00 -22.21
C ASN A 352 5.48 1.47 -22.46
N LEU A 353 4.50 2.29 -22.86
CA LEU A 353 4.68 3.73 -23.08
C LEU A 353 5.18 4.44 -21.82
N ILE A 354 4.52 4.23 -20.67
CA ILE A 354 4.89 4.95 -19.43
C ILE A 354 6.26 4.57 -18.87
N ASN A 355 6.82 3.43 -19.30
CA ASN A 355 8.13 2.95 -18.89
C ASN A 355 9.22 3.18 -19.96
N ASN A 356 8.88 3.80 -21.10
CA ASN A 356 9.80 4.04 -22.21
C ASN A 356 10.03 5.54 -22.43
N SER A 357 11.18 6.04 -21.96
CA SER A 357 11.55 7.47 -22.05
C SER A 357 11.61 7.98 -23.49
N GLN A 358 12.06 7.16 -24.44
CA GLN A 358 12.13 7.53 -25.85
C GLN A 358 10.73 7.67 -26.46
N ALA A 359 9.82 6.74 -26.16
CA ALA A 359 8.43 6.81 -26.62
C ALA A 359 7.69 8.02 -26.02
N LEU A 360 7.94 8.33 -24.75
CA LEU A 360 7.38 9.51 -24.09
C LEU A 360 7.88 10.82 -24.70
N ASN A 361 9.16 10.86 -25.08
CA ASN A 361 9.72 12.02 -25.78
C ASN A 361 9.08 12.19 -27.16
N LYS A 362 8.88 11.11 -27.91
CA LYS A 362 8.13 11.15 -29.19
C LYS A 362 6.73 11.73 -29.01
N LEU A 363 5.96 11.23 -28.05
CA LEU A 363 4.62 11.73 -27.73
C LEU A 363 4.64 13.23 -27.39
N LYS A 364 5.62 13.65 -26.59
CA LYS A 364 5.81 15.05 -26.19
C LYS A 364 6.10 15.96 -27.39
N GLU A 365 6.99 15.56 -28.29
CA GLU A 365 7.30 16.37 -29.48
C GLU A 365 6.12 16.44 -30.45
N ALA A 366 5.39 15.33 -30.65
CA ALA A 366 4.19 15.32 -31.47
C ALA A 366 3.13 16.33 -30.96
N PHE A 367 2.95 16.43 -29.64
CA PHE A 367 1.97 17.33 -29.05
C PHE A 367 2.46 18.77 -28.92
N ARG A 368 3.77 19.02 -28.97
CA ARG A 368 4.33 20.36 -29.14
C ARG A 368 4.01 20.91 -30.52
N ILE A 369 4.26 20.11 -31.56
CA ILE A 369 3.91 20.45 -32.95
C ILE A 369 2.41 20.74 -33.08
N SER A 370 1.55 19.90 -32.48
CA SER A 370 0.10 20.16 -32.44
C SER A 370 -0.23 21.51 -31.78
N GLY A 371 0.50 21.88 -30.72
CA GLY A 371 0.37 23.18 -30.07
C GLY A 371 0.75 24.33 -30.98
N ASP A 372 1.91 24.27 -31.61
CA ASP A 372 2.40 25.31 -32.51
C ASP A 372 1.44 25.51 -33.71
N VAL A 373 0.86 24.41 -34.21
CA VAL A 373 -0.20 24.44 -35.23
C VAL A 373 -1.45 25.16 -34.72
N CYS A 374 -1.92 24.84 -33.51
CA CYS A 374 -3.10 25.50 -32.93
C CYS A 374 -2.86 26.99 -32.69
N ASP A 375 -1.68 27.37 -32.20
CA ASP A 375 -1.32 28.76 -31.94
C ASP A 375 -1.28 29.56 -33.25
N SER A 376 -0.71 28.98 -34.32
CA SER A 376 -0.68 29.59 -35.65
C SER A 376 -2.08 29.77 -36.24
N LEU A 377 -2.95 28.76 -36.08
CA LEU A 377 -4.34 28.84 -36.53
C LEU A 377 -5.17 29.86 -35.74
N THR A 378 -4.85 30.07 -34.47
CA THR A 378 -5.55 31.05 -33.63
C THR A 378 -5.17 32.48 -34.00
N GLN A 379 -3.94 32.73 -34.45
CA GLN A 379 -3.47 34.06 -34.87
C GLN A 379 -3.95 34.46 -36.28
N ALA A 380 -4.40 33.50 -37.08
CA ALA A 380 -4.89 33.73 -38.45
C ALA A 380 -6.40 34.08 -38.51
N VAL A 381 -7.10 33.99 -37.38
CA VAL A 381 -8.51 34.39 -37.17
C VAL A 381 -8.53 35.73 -36.46
#